data_AF-A0A7J5AS56-F1
#
_entry.id   AF-A0A7J5AS56-F1
#
_cell.length_a   1.000
_cell.length_b   1.000
_cell.length_c   1.000
_cell.angle_alpha   90.00
_cell.angle_beta   90.00
_cell.angle_gamma   90.00
#
_symmetry.space_group_name_H-M   'P 1'
#
loop_
_entity.id
_entity.type
_entity.pdbx_description
1 polymer ?
#
loop_
_entity_poly.entity_id
_entity_poly.type
_entity_poly.pdbx_seq_one_letter_code
_entity_poly.pdbx_strand_id
1 'polypeptide(L)'
;MKKLILHQALPLTLISFGSITKWKYGIVVDGTDEFFYGFPLIYKCDGFHTSLSTQYFLTEMAIDLLIYFAFWLIVTLTINRFWKVNIPKLFSKVFWIGFTVLFLGFLYLSNDLNDQYNIKRDFDIKIFDSGITIFGIHSKDREKYQSKLNTQSKSELRKD
;
A
#
# COMPACT_ATOMS: atom_id res chain seq x y z
N MET A 1 -19.77 -11.10 -17.69
CA MET A 1 -19.29 -10.09 -16.73
C MET A 1 -18.74 -10.69 -15.44
N LYS A 2 -19.52 -11.44 -14.63
CA LYS A 2 -19.04 -12.04 -13.36
C LYS A 2 -17.73 -12.86 -13.49
N LYS A 3 -17.60 -13.67 -14.54
CA LYS A 3 -16.38 -14.47 -14.79
C LYS A 3 -15.16 -13.59 -15.07
N LEU A 4 -15.31 -12.53 -15.86
CA LEU A 4 -14.23 -11.59 -16.19
C LEU A 4 -13.71 -10.86 -14.93
N ILE A 5 -14.63 -10.40 -14.10
CA ILE A 5 -14.30 -9.69 -12.86
C ILE A 5 -13.55 -10.62 -11.89
N LEU A 6 -14.10 -11.80 -11.62
CA LEU A 6 -13.56 -12.73 -10.63
C LEU A 6 -12.26 -13.42 -11.06
N HIS A 7 -12.09 -13.67 -12.37
CA HIS A 7 -10.94 -14.41 -12.89
C HIS A 7 -9.83 -13.50 -13.42
N GLN A 8 -10.06 -12.19 -13.60
CA GLN A 8 -9.08 -11.27 -14.19
C GLN A 8 -8.92 -9.98 -13.38
N ALA A 9 -9.98 -9.17 -13.29
CA ALA A 9 -9.88 -7.84 -12.67
C ALA A 9 -9.45 -7.93 -11.20
N LEU A 10 -10.06 -8.85 -10.44
CA LEU A 10 -9.78 -9.00 -9.02
C LEU A 10 -8.38 -9.58 -8.74
N PRO A 11 -7.91 -10.65 -9.40
CA PRO A 11 -6.52 -11.09 -9.29
C PRO A 11 -5.49 -9.99 -9.62
N LEU A 12 -5.69 -9.26 -10.73
CA LEU A 12 -4.80 -8.17 -11.12
C LEU A 12 -4.79 -7.05 -10.08
N THR A 13 -5.95 -6.74 -9.51
CA THR A 13 -6.09 -5.79 -8.41
C THR A 13 -5.23 -6.21 -7.22
N LEU A 14 -5.40 -7.44 -6.73
CA LEU A 14 -4.68 -7.95 -5.56
C LEU A 14 -3.16 -7.97 -5.78
N ILE A 15 -2.71 -8.39 -6.97
CA ILE A 15 -1.29 -8.36 -7.33
C ILE A 15 -0.78 -6.91 -7.32
N SER A 16 -1.45 -6.02 -8.05
CA SER A 16 -1.00 -4.63 -8.15
C SER A 16 -1.01 -3.89 -6.81
N PHE A 17 -2.04 -4.11 -5.98
CA PHE A 17 -2.18 -3.50 -4.66
C PHE A 17 -1.10 -4.00 -3.70
N GLY A 18 -0.79 -5.30 -3.74
CA GLY A 18 0.26 -5.89 -2.90
C GLY A 18 1.69 -5.57 -3.38
N SER A 19 1.88 -5.36 -4.68
CA SER A 19 3.21 -5.17 -5.28
C SER A 19 3.58 -3.71 -5.50
N ILE A 20 2.66 -2.86 -5.95
CA ILE A 20 2.94 -1.49 -6.36
C ILE A 20 2.20 -0.56 -5.42
N THR A 21 2.93 0.26 -4.68
CA THR A 21 2.34 1.28 -3.82
C THR A 21 3.22 2.52 -3.80
N LYS A 22 2.67 3.63 -3.32
CA LYS A 22 3.50 4.80 -3.02
C LYS A 22 4.02 4.70 -1.60
N TRP A 23 5.28 5.05 -1.43
CA TRP A 23 5.85 5.32 -0.12
C TRP A 23 5.92 6.84 0.07
N LYS A 24 5.74 7.29 1.30
CA LYS A 24 5.82 8.69 1.71
C LYS A 24 6.63 8.72 3.00
N TYR A 25 7.66 9.54 3.06
CA TYR A 25 8.41 9.78 4.29
C TYR A 25 7.87 11.04 4.96
N GLY A 26 7.48 10.92 6.22
CA GLY A 26 6.83 11.98 6.97
C GLY A 26 7.15 11.94 8.45
N ILE A 27 6.88 13.05 9.13
CA ILE A 27 6.93 13.13 10.59
C ILE A 27 5.50 13.17 11.11
N VAL A 28 5.20 12.35 12.11
CA VAL A 28 3.97 12.45 12.89
C VAL A 28 4.09 13.68 13.80
N VAL A 29 3.08 14.57 13.78
CA VAL A 29 3.17 15.87 14.49
C VAL A 29 3.53 15.71 15.97
N ASP A 30 3.04 14.65 16.62
CA ASP A 30 3.33 14.30 18.01
C ASP A 30 4.13 12.99 18.15
N GLY A 31 4.91 12.60 17.14
CA GLY A 31 5.56 11.28 17.10
C GLY A 31 6.87 11.21 16.34
N THR A 32 7.21 10.00 15.89
CA THR A 32 8.46 9.71 15.18
C THR A 32 8.35 10.00 13.68
N ASP A 33 9.51 10.10 13.02
CA ASP A 33 9.60 10.07 11.57
C ASP A 33 9.41 8.63 11.06
N GLU A 34 8.51 8.44 10.09
CA GLU A 34 8.21 7.11 9.58
C GLU A 34 7.99 7.06 8.06
N PHE A 35 8.11 5.84 7.54
CA PHE A 35 7.68 5.51 6.18
C PHE A 35 6.21 5.10 6.19
N PHE A 36 5.42 5.86 5.44
CA PHE A 36 4.01 5.62 5.20
C PHE A 36 3.82 4.99 3.82
N TYR A 37 2.86 4.08 3.69
CA TYR A 37 2.56 3.37 2.46
C TYR A 37 1.08 3.52 2.10
N GLY A 38 0.82 3.71 0.82
CA GLY A 38 -0.53 3.73 0.26
C GLY A 38 -0.70 4.73 -0.88
N PHE A 39 -1.72 4.48 -1.70
CA PHE A 39 -2.10 5.36 -2.78
C PHE A 39 -3.59 5.17 -3.15
N PRO A 40 -4.38 6.26 -3.18
CA PRO A 40 -4.00 7.63 -2.85
C PRO A 40 -3.82 7.92 -1.36
N LEU A 41 -4.52 7.19 -0.48
CA LEU A 41 -4.50 7.39 0.96
C LEU A 41 -3.33 6.62 1.59
N ILE A 42 -3.02 6.91 2.85
CA ILE A 42 -2.01 6.15 3.59
C ILE A 42 -2.76 5.10 4.39
N TYR A 43 -2.52 3.83 4.07
CA TYR A 43 -3.19 2.72 4.73
C TYR A 43 -2.27 1.91 5.64
N LYS A 44 -0.96 2.16 5.58
CA LYS A 44 0.03 1.38 6.34
C LYS A 44 1.21 2.24 6.79
N CYS A 45 1.70 2.00 7.99
CA CYS A 45 3.00 2.48 8.48
C CYS A 45 3.63 1.46 9.45
N ASP A 46 4.88 1.69 9.81
CA ASP A 46 5.51 0.94 10.91
C ASP A 46 4.80 1.29 12.23
N GLY A 47 4.63 0.32 13.12
CA GLY A 47 3.91 0.48 14.37
C GLY A 47 4.77 1.13 15.44
N PHE A 48 4.18 2.03 16.22
CA PHE A 48 4.91 2.80 17.24
C PHE A 48 5.23 2.00 18.52
N HIS A 49 4.63 0.82 18.69
CA HIS A 49 4.70 0.04 19.93
C HIS A 49 5.83 -0.99 19.93
N THR A 50 6.16 -1.57 18.77
CA THR A 50 7.28 -2.51 18.62
C THR A 50 7.93 -2.33 17.25
N SER A 51 9.27 -2.43 17.19
CA SER A 51 10.08 -2.15 16.00
C SER A 51 9.81 -3.05 14.78
N LEU A 52 9.01 -4.10 14.92
CA LEU A 52 8.61 -5.02 13.85
C LEU A 52 7.10 -5.05 13.60
N SER A 53 6.29 -4.39 14.42
CA SER A 53 4.86 -4.29 14.17
C SER A 53 4.56 -3.37 13.01
N THR A 54 3.50 -3.66 12.28
CA THR A 54 2.90 -2.79 11.27
C THR A 54 1.54 -2.31 11.77
N GLN A 55 1.22 -1.06 11.49
CA GLN A 55 -0.10 -0.50 11.73
C GLN A 55 -0.85 -0.31 10.40
N TYR A 56 -2.05 -0.86 10.32
CA TYR A 56 -2.94 -0.79 9.17
C TYR A 56 -4.17 0.07 9.47
N PHE A 57 -4.55 0.91 8.50
CA PHE A 57 -5.75 1.75 8.55
C PHE A 57 -6.79 1.20 7.58
N LEU A 58 -7.81 0.53 8.11
CA LEU A 58 -8.74 -0.29 7.35
C LEU A 58 -9.60 0.52 6.36
N THR A 59 -10.02 1.72 6.74
CA THR A 59 -10.84 2.58 5.88
C THR A 59 -10.04 3.04 4.66
N GLU A 60 -8.84 3.55 4.89
CA GLU A 60 -7.91 3.99 3.85
C GLU A 60 -7.49 2.82 2.96
N MET A 61 -7.23 1.64 3.55
CA MET A 61 -6.91 0.41 2.82
C MET A 61 -8.06 -0.01 1.90
N ALA A 62 -9.30 0.05 2.39
CA ALA A 62 -10.48 -0.30 1.61
C ALA A 62 -10.70 0.67 0.44
N ILE A 63 -10.55 1.98 0.68
CA ILE A 63 -10.66 3.01 -0.37
C ILE A 63 -9.59 2.82 -1.43
N ASP A 64 -8.34 2.63 -1.02
CA ASP A 64 -7.23 2.39 -1.95
C ASP A 64 -7.50 1.11 -2.76
N LEU A 65 -7.86 -0.01 -2.11
CA LEU A 65 -8.20 -1.26 -2.81
C LEU A 65 -9.33 -1.07 -3.83
N LEU A 66 -10.37 -0.30 -3.50
CA LEU A 66 -11.46 0.02 -4.41
C LEU A 66 -10.99 0.85 -5.62
N ILE A 67 -10.02 1.74 -5.45
CA ILE A 67 -9.45 2.54 -6.53
C ILE A 67 -8.63 1.65 -7.47
N TYR A 68 -7.77 0.77 -6.94
CA TYR A 68 -7.06 -0.21 -7.74
C TYR A 68 -8.05 -1.13 -8.48
N PHE A 69 -9.11 -1.57 -7.80
CA PHE A 69 -10.15 -2.39 -8.40
C PHE A 69 -10.87 -1.67 -9.53
N ALA A 70 -11.28 -0.42 -9.34
CA ALA A 70 -11.93 0.39 -10.35
C ALA A 70 -11.03 0.60 -11.58
N PHE A 71 -9.75 0.88 -11.35
CA PHE A 71 -8.76 1.00 -12.42
C PHE A 71 -8.67 -0.29 -13.26
N TRP A 72 -8.45 -1.44 -12.63
CA TRP A 72 -8.36 -2.71 -13.34
C TRP A 72 -9.68 -3.15 -13.96
N LEU A 73 -10.81 -2.80 -13.36
CA LEU A 73 -12.12 -3.05 -13.92
C LEU A 73 -12.27 -2.28 -15.25
N ILE A 74 -11.93 -0.99 -15.27
CA ILE A 74 -11.98 -0.18 -16.49
C ILE A 74 -11.03 -0.74 -17.57
N VAL A 75 -9.80 -1.09 -17.19
CA VAL A 75 -8.81 -1.67 -18.12
C VAL A 75 -9.31 -3.00 -18.69
N THR A 76 -9.77 -3.92 -17.85
CA THR A 76 -10.26 -5.23 -18.29
C THR A 76 -11.52 -5.12 -19.15
N LEU A 77 -12.44 -4.21 -18.83
CA LEU A 77 -13.63 -3.95 -19.67
C LEU A 77 -13.25 -3.35 -21.02
N THR A 78 -12.30 -2.42 -21.05
CA THR A 78 -11.80 -1.80 -22.28
C THR A 78 -11.11 -2.83 -23.17
N ILE A 79 -10.19 -3.62 -22.62
CA ILE A 79 -9.51 -4.69 -23.36
C ILE A 79 -10.54 -5.71 -23.86
N ASN A 80 -11.48 -6.14 -23.02
CA ASN A 80 -12.51 -7.11 -23.42
C ASN A 80 -13.43 -6.59 -24.54
N ARG A 81 -13.54 -5.26 -24.71
CA ARG A 81 -14.27 -4.64 -25.83
C ARG A 81 -13.53 -4.81 -27.16
N PHE A 82 -12.19 -4.76 -27.16
CA PHE A 82 -11.37 -4.88 -28.36
C PHE A 82 -10.92 -6.32 -28.65
N TRP A 83 -10.59 -7.09 -27.61
CA TRP A 83 -10.17 -8.48 -27.67
C TRP A 83 -10.94 -9.32 -26.65
N LYS A 84 -11.67 -10.35 -27.09
CA LYS A 84 -12.33 -11.28 -26.16
C LYS A 84 -11.29 -12.12 -25.42
N VAL A 85 -10.88 -11.66 -24.24
CA VAL A 85 -9.89 -12.33 -23.40
C VAL A 85 -10.54 -13.53 -22.70
N ASN A 86 -10.17 -14.75 -23.11
CA ASN A 86 -10.60 -15.98 -22.45
C ASN A 86 -9.45 -16.59 -21.65
N ILE A 87 -9.38 -16.26 -20.35
CA ILE A 87 -8.38 -16.88 -19.47
C ILE A 87 -8.84 -18.29 -19.07
N PRO A 88 -7.99 -19.32 -19.24
CA PRO A 88 -8.30 -20.67 -18.78
C PRO A 88 -8.59 -20.70 -17.29
N LYS A 89 -9.63 -21.45 -16.89
CA LYS A 89 -10.04 -21.59 -15.48
C LYS A 89 -8.91 -22.08 -14.57
N LEU A 90 -7.92 -22.80 -15.12
CA LEU A 90 -6.78 -23.32 -14.38
C LEU A 90 -5.95 -22.20 -13.73
N PHE A 91 -5.63 -21.14 -14.47
CA PHE A 91 -4.82 -20.02 -13.95
C PHE A 91 -5.49 -19.33 -12.77
N SER A 92 -6.80 -19.09 -12.88
CA SER A 92 -7.56 -18.50 -11.78
C SER A 92 -7.59 -19.42 -10.55
N LYS A 93 -7.77 -20.74 -10.74
CA LYS A 93 -7.71 -21.70 -9.61
C LYS A 93 -6.35 -21.68 -8.91
N VAL A 94 -5.26 -21.74 -9.67
CA VAL A 94 -3.90 -21.70 -9.13
C VAL A 94 -3.65 -20.39 -8.39
N PHE A 95 -4.06 -19.26 -8.96
CA PHE A 95 -3.97 -17.96 -8.31
C PHE A 95 -4.71 -17.94 -6.97
N TRP A 96 -5.96 -18.41 -6.93
CA TRP A 96 -6.77 -18.39 -5.71
C TRP A 96 -6.20 -19.30 -4.62
N ILE A 97 -5.69 -20.48 -4.99
CA ILE A 97 -5.02 -21.38 -4.05
C ILE A 97 -3.77 -20.72 -3.48
N GLY A 98 -2.90 -20.18 -4.35
CA GLY A 98 -1.68 -19.49 -3.93
C GLY A 98 -1.95 -18.27 -3.06
N PHE A 99 -2.93 -17.45 -3.45
CA PHE A 99 -3.36 -16.29 -2.67
C PHE A 99 -3.89 -16.69 -1.30
N THR A 100 -4.67 -17.77 -1.20
CA THR A 100 -5.19 -18.26 0.09
C THR A 100 -4.05 -18.68 1.02
N VAL A 101 -3.06 -19.43 0.51
CA VAL A 101 -1.90 -19.86 1.30
C VAL A 101 -1.07 -18.65 1.75
N LEU A 102 -0.79 -17.70 0.85
CA LEU A 102 -0.07 -16.47 1.19
C LEU A 102 -0.82 -15.63 2.22
N PHE A 103 -2.15 -15.51 2.08
CA PHE A 103 -2.98 -14.75 3.01
C PHE A 103 -3.01 -15.39 4.41
N LEU A 104 -3.08 -16.72 4.50
CA LEU A 104 -2.98 -17.43 5.78
C LEU A 104 -1.60 -17.22 6.43
N GLY A 105 -0.52 -17.29 5.64
CA GLY A 105 0.82 -16.99 6.13
C GLY A 105 0.97 -15.55 6.62
N PHE A 106 0.36 -14.59 5.91
CA PHE A 106 0.29 -13.20 6.33
C PHE A 106 -0.44 -13.04 7.67
N LEU A 107 -1.63 -13.65 7.83
CA LEU A 107 -2.37 -13.58 9.10
C LEU A 107 -1.59 -14.17 10.27
N TYR A 108 -0.90 -15.29 10.05
CA TYR A 108 -0.06 -15.91 11.07
C TYR A 108 1.08 -14.98 11.51
N LEU A 109 1.84 -14.43 10.55
CA LEU A 109 2.92 -13.50 10.83
C LEU A 109 2.41 -12.22 11.49
N SER A 110 1.28 -11.70 11.03
CA SER A 110 0.68 -10.48 11.57
C SER A 110 0.32 -10.62 13.05
N ASN A 111 -0.18 -11.81 13.44
CA ASN A 111 -0.44 -12.13 14.83
C ASN A 111 0.84 -12.28 15.67
N ASP A 112 1.88 -12.90 15.11
CA ASP A 112 3.17 -13.08 15.78
C ASP A 112 3.93 -11.76 15.99
N LEU A 113 3.88 -10.87 14.99
CA LEU A 113 4.52 -9.55 15.01
C LEU A 113 3.72 -8.48 15.77
N ASN A 114 2.53 -8.84 16.26
CA ASN A 114 1.62 -7.96 16.98
C ASN A 114 1.23 -6.71 16.18
N ASP A 115 0.87 -6.92 14.91
CA ASP A 115 0.38 -5.85 14.03
C ASP A 115 -0.94 -5.27 14.55
N GLN A 116 -1.14 -3.97 14.29
CA GLN A 116 -2.33 -3.24 14.71
C GLN A 116 -3.25 -2.93 13.54
N TYR A 117 -4.55 -3.07 13.77
CA TYR A 117 -5.59 -2.82 12.78
C TYR A 117 -6.55 -1.76 13.30
N ASN A 118 -6.35 -0.52 12.87
CA ASN A 118 -7.20 0.60 13.25
C ASN A 118 -8.22 0.88 12.15
N ILE A 119 -9.42 1.33 12.53
CA ILE A 119 -10.47 1.66 11.56
C ILE A 119 -10.02 2.81 10.66
N LYS A 120 -9.37 3.83 11.22
CA LYS A 120 -8.92 5.03 10.54
C LYS A 120 -7.66 5.56 11.21
N ARG A 121 -6.83 6.31 10.48
CA ARG A 121 -5.71 7.06 11.07
C ARG A 121 -6.22 8.24 11.93
N ASP A 122 -5.66 8.38 13.12
CA ASP A 122 -6.06 9.32 14.17
C ASP A 122 -5.01 10.39 14.50
N PHE A 123 -3.83 10.32 13.88
CA PHE A 123 -2.73 11.28 14.06
C PHE A 123 -2.47 12.07 12.79
N ASP A 124 -1.96 13.29 12.91
CA ASP A 124 -1.55 14.12 11.77
C ASP A 124 -0.10 13.88 11.34
N ILE A 125 0.14 14.06 10.04
CA ILE A 125 1.45 13.83 9.41
C ILE A 125 1.85 15.02 8.55
N LYS A 126 3.15 15.33 8.57
CA LYS A 126 3.78 16.24 7.61
C LYS A 126 4.65 15.40 6.67
N ILE A 127 4.34 15.39 5.38
CA ILE A 127 5.04 14.61 4.36
C ILE A 127 6.16 15.46 3.75
N PHE A 128 7.36 14.89 3.62
CA PHE A 128 8.54 15.60 3.11
C PHE A 128 9.08 15.02 1.81
N ASP A 129 9.01 13.71 1.66
CA ASP A 129 9.42 13.02 0.44
C ASP A 129 8.42 11.92 0.09
N SER A 130 8.34 11.57 -1.18
CA SER A 130 7.49 10.48 -1.63
C SER A 130 7.99 9.87 -2.92
N GLY A 131 7.67 8.61 -3.12
CA GLY A 131 8.02 7.90 -4.34
C GLY A 131 7.12 6.70 -4.57
N ILE A 132 7.47 5.94 -5.60
CA ILE A 132 6.83 4.66 -5.91
C ILE A 132 7.77 3.57 -5.43
N THR A 133 7.21 2.52 -4.83
CA THR A 133 7.93 1.31 -4.49
C THR A 133 7.27 0.11 -5.14
N ILE A 134 8.10 -0.84 -5.54
CA ILE A 134 7.68 -2.13 -6.09
C ILE A 134 8.20 -3.19 -5.13
N PHE A 135 7.31 -4.02 -4.59
CA PHE A 135 7.59 -5.00 -3.54
C PHE A 135 8.27 -4.41 -2.30
N GLY A 136 7.99 -3.15 -1.96
CA GLY A 136 8.60 -2.47 -0.82
C GLY A 136 10.09 -2.14 -1.00
N ILE A 137 10.67 -2.38 -2.18
CA ILE A 137 12.06 -2.05 -2.49
C ILE A 137 12.17 -0.55 -2.75
N HIS A 138 12.82 0.17 -1.83
CA HIS A 138 13.22 1.58 -1.94
C HIS A 138 14.29 1.89 -0.88
N SER A 139 14.95 3.04 -0.98
CA SER A 139 15.94 3.48 0.01
C SER A 139 15.23 3.86 1.32
N LYS A 140 15.50 3.08 2.37
CA LYS A 140 15.01 3.30 3.75
C LYS A 140 16.02 4.05 4.64
N ASP A 141 17.03 4.67 4.03
CA ASP A 141 18.08 5.39 4.75
C ASP A 141 17.52 6.67 5.37
N ARG A 142 17.26 6.63 6.69
CA ARG A 142 16.65 7.75 7.43
C ARG A 142 17.56 8.98 7.47
N GLU A 143 18.89 8.81 7.52
CA GLU A 143 19.85 9.92 7.61
C GLU A 143 19.76 10.85 6.40
N LYS A 144 19.56 10.26 5.21
CA LYS A 144 19.34 11.00 3.97
C LYS A 144 18.11 11.89 4.03
N TYR A 145 17.04 11.47 4.68
CA TYR A 145 15.81 12.27 4.77
C TYR A 145 15.85 13.28 5.92
N GLN A 146 16.50 12.94 7.05
CA GLN A 146 16.73 13.86 8.16
C GLN A 146 17.64 15.04 7.79
N SER A 147 18.66 14.82 6.96
CA SER A 147 19.50 15.91 6.44
C SER A 147 18.73 16.87 5.52
N LYS A 148 17.84 16.35 4.65
CA LYS A 148 16.92 17.18 3.84
C LYS A 148 15.96 17.99 4.71
N LEU A 149 15.39 17.38 5.74
CA LEU A 149 14.52 18.03 6.72
C LEU A 149 15.19 19.24 7.38
N ASN A 150 16.40 19.03 7.92
CA ASN A 150 17.18 20.09 8.56
C ASN A 150 17.55 21.23 7.60
N THR A 151 17.70 20.92 6.31
CA THR A 151 17.98 21.94 5.29
C THR A 151 16.71 22.73 4.94
N GLN A 152 15.56 22.07 4.82
CA GLN A 152 14.28 22.73 4.59
C GLN A 152 13.89 23.65 5.74
N SER A 153 13.96 23.19 7.00
CA SER A 153 13.61 24.04 8.15
C SER A 153 14.51 25.29 8.27
N LYS A 154 15.82 25.14 8.01
CA LYS A 154 16.77 26.28 7.98
C LYS A 154 16.49 27.28 6.87
N SER A 155 15.90 26.85 5.76
CA SER A 155 15.54 27.73 4.64
C SER A 155 14.21 28.46 4.85
N GLU A 156 13.29 27.88 5.62
CA GLU A 156 12.06 28.54 6.05
C GLU A 156 12.36 29.62 7.10
N LEU A 157 13.25 29.34 8.06
CA LEU A 157 13.70 30.30 9.10
C LEU A 157 14.55 31.48 8.58
N ARG A 158 15.01 31.44 7.32
CA ARG A 158 15.80 32.51 6.69
C ARG A 158 14.98 33.44 5.80
N LYS A 159 13.67 33.21 5.71
CA LYS A 159 12.75 34.04 4.92
C LYS A 159 12.01 35.10 5.75
N ASP A 160 12.27 35.14 7.05
CA ASP A 160 11.86 36.18 7.99
C ASP A 160 13.05 37.11 8.30
#